data_AF-A0A534HSQ8-F1
#
_entry.id   AF-A0A534HSQ8-F1
#
_cell.length_a   1.000
_cell.length_b   1.000
_cell.length_c   1.000
_cell.angle_alpha   90.00
_cell.angle_beta   90.00
_cell.angle_gamma   90.00
#
_symmetry.space_group_name_H-M   'P 1'
#
loop_
_entity.id
_entity.type
_entity.pdbx_description
1 polymer ?
#
loop_
_entity_poly.entity_id
_entity_poly.type
_entity_poly.pdbx_seq_one_letter_code
_entity_poly.pdbx_strand_id
1 'polypeptide(L)'
;MPVRAANQPTGLMISSKQSRTLPCSPFPRTTRSVAAMSSRRIRPSATNRIAARVRSGIPVRRRGGISMRTSRVAVIVLLAVALSGCADFWCAPNCHAKHQESSSLVTFLYPSGKVPPPQNSIPQLRLPLRVGLTFLPTPGGGGPTAGQKQQLLERVRDHFNDRSFVSEIVIIPDYYLTTQRGFEGLAAVQRLYSLDLMALVSYDQVTNTDANNWSLGYLTIVGAYVLKGNRYDLSTLLDLAVVDPVTRSLVLRAGGVDTRAGTATLVNAPQAERAASTAGYDAAANQMIAHFDTALTDFEAQVEAGRANVQVVHSGGGRGGGAAFGWWELCGLLLLGLWNRMSGLGKVGCRW
;
A
#
# COMPACT_ATOMS: atom_id res chain seq x y z
N MET A 1 -18.48 59.76 35.60
CA MET A 1 -19.25 58.86 36.50
C MET A 1 -18.71 57.45 36.33
N PRO A 2 -18.38 56.72 37.42
CA PRO A 2 -17.44 55.58 37.37
C PRO A 2 -18.10 54.22 37.69
N VAL A 3 -17.60 53.13 37.10
CA VAL A 3 -17.54 51.73 37.63
C VAL A 3 -16.49 51.02 36.75
N ARG A 4 -15.27 50.60 37.12
CA ARG A 4 -14.63 49.88 38.24
C ARG A 4 -14.98 48.38 38.40
N ALA A 5 -14.07 47.57 37.83
CA ALA A 5 -13.38 46.40 38.43
C ALA A 5 -13.99 44.98 38.49
N ALA A 6 -13.06 44.03 38.27
CA ALA A 6 -12.95 42.66 38.80
C ALA A 6 -13.97 41.63 38.28
N ASN A 7 -13.65 40.34 38.07
CA ASN A 7 -12.87 39.48 38.95
C ASN A 7 -12.48 38.16 38.24
N GLN A 8 -11.31 37.61 38.59
CA GLN A 8 -11.00 36.17 38.49
C GLN A 8 -11.83 35.37 39.50
N PRO A 9 -11.83 34.03 39.44
CA PRO A 9 -11.24 33.34 40.59
C PRO A 9 -10.42 32.08 40.27
N THR A 10 -9.41 31.93 41.11
CA THR A 10 -8.62 30.75 41.48
C THR A 10 -9.43 29.65 42.17
N GLY A 11 -9.16 28.39 41.78
CA GLY A 11 -8.80 27.25 42.64
C GLY A 11 -9.76 26.71 43.70
N LEU A 12 -10.05 25.40 43.62
CA LEU A 12 -10.18 24.56 44.83
C LEU A 12 -9.81 23.09 44.56
N MET A 13 -8.81 22.61 45.30
CA MET A 13 -8.48 21.20 45.53
C MET A 13 -9.56 20.54 46.40
N ILE A 14 -9.93 19.29 46.10
CA ILE A 14 -10.30 18.29 47.12
C ILE A 14 -9.67 16.94 46.75
N SER A 15 -9.06 16.34 47.76
CA SER A 15 -8.34 15.07 47.77
C SER A 15 -9.20 13.97 48.40
N SER A 16 -9.19 12.75 47.82
CA SER A 16 -9.23 11.48 48.57
C SER A 16 -8.79 10.34 47.64
N LYS A 17 -7.60 9.76 47.85
CA LYS A 17 -7.36 8.49 48.55
C LYS A 17 -8.22 7.31 48.06
N GLN A 18 -7.67 6.47 47.18
CA GLN A 18 -7.66 5.02 47.48
C GLN A 18 -6.49 4.29 46.82
N SER A 19 -5.66 3.75 47.70
CA SER A 19 -4.55 2.82 47.53
C SER A 19 -4.98 1.43 47.10
N ARG A 20 -4.19 0.79 46.22
CA ARG A 20 -3.81 -0.65 46.22
C ARG A 20 -2.75 -0.85 45.12
N THR A 21 -1.47 -0.74 45.43
CA THR A 21 -0.53 -1.85 45.74
C THR A 21 -0.41 -2.89 44.61
N LEU A 22 0.79 -2.89 44.01
CA LEU A 22 1.40 -3.84 43.07
C LEU A 22 1.42 -5.30 43.62
N PRO A 23 1.77 -6.34 42.83
CA PRO A 23 3.19 -6.62 42.48
C PRO A 23 3.47 -7.13 41.04
N CYS A 24 4.65 -6.73 40.56
CA CYS A 24 5.73 -7.51 39.91
C CYS A 24 5.43 -8.88 39.25
N SER A 25 5.76 -8.97 37.93
CA SER A 25 6.62 -9.94 37.17
C SER A 25 6.69 -11.44 37.59
N PRO A 26 7.09 -12.44 36.73
CA PRO A 26 8.02 -12.35 35.59
C PRO A 26 7.81 -13.33 34.38
N PHE A 27 8.67 -13.19 33.35
CA PHE A 27 9.16 -14.27 32.45
C PHE A 27 9.60 -15.52 33.27
N PRO A 28 9.71 -16.79 32.75
CA PRO A 28 10.51 -17.15 31.55
C PRO A 28 10.23 -18.51 30.81
N ARG A 29 10.98 -18.71 29.70
CA ARG A 29 11.71 -19.91 29.18
C ARG A 29 11.10 -21.35 29.13
N THR A 30 11.17 -21.91 27.91
CA THR A 30 11.65 -23.25 27.47
C THR A 30 11.71 -24.43 28.45
N THR A 31 11.09 -25.57 28.08
CA THR A 31 11.63 -26.97 27.97
C THR A 31 10.45 -27.96 27.94
N ARG A 32 10.33 -28.80 26.90
CA ARG A 32 10.78 -30.20 26.80
C ARG A 32 9.97 -31.20 27.66
N SER A 33 9.51 -32.26 26.99
CA SER A 33 9.33 -33.65 27.48
C SER A 33 8.01 -34.13 28.14
N VAL A 34 7.44 -35.15 27.47
CA VAL A 34 7.20 -36.53 27.99
C VAL A 34 5.92 -36.81 28.80
N ALA A 35 5.03 -37.53 28.10
CA ALA A 35 4.39 -38.81 28.47
C ALA A 35 3.40 -38.94 29.66
N ALA A 36 2.72 -40.09 29.59
CA ALA A 36 1.85 -40.76 30.56
C ALA A 36 0.38 -40.26 30.56
N MET A 37 -0.53 -41.00 29.91
CA MET A 37 -1.14 -42.25 30.42
C MET A 37 -1.99 -41.96 31.67
N SER A 38 -3.29 -41.81 31.48
CA SER A 38 -4.25 -41.86 32.58
C SER A 38 -5.56 -42.52 32.15
N SER A 39 -5.86 -43.58 32.90
CA SER A 39 -6.98 -44.49 32.84
C SER A 39 -8.33 -43.87 33.20
N ARG A 40 -9.42 -44.38 32.62
CA ARG A 40 -10.76 -44.58 33.23
C ARG A 40 -11.57 -45.46 32.25
N ARG A 41 -11.73 -46.77 32.45
CA ARG A 41 -12.55 -47.52 33.43
C ARG A 41 -14.05 -47.21 33.31
N ILE A 42 -14.78 -48.03 32.54
CA ILE A 42 -16.19 -48.36 32.80
C ILE A 42 -16.35 -49.88 32.66
N ARG A 43 -17.12 -50.43 33.62
CA ARG A 43 -17.32 -51.83 34.01
C ARG A 43 -18.57 -52.43 33.30
N PRO A 44 -18.90 -53.73 33.54
CA PRO A 44 -19.36 -54.67 32.52
C PRO A 44 -20.86 -55.02 32.57
N SER A 45 -21.35 -55.72 31.55
CA SER A 45 -22.50 -56.62 31.62
C SER A 45 -22.17 -57.87 30.79
N ALA A 46 -21.99 -59.01 31.46
CA ALA A 46 -23.01 -60.04 31.65
C ALA A 46 -23.15 -60.98 30.44
N THR A 47 -22.43 -62.09 30.57
CA THR A 47 -22.91 -63.46 30.30
C THR A 47 -23.72 -63.71 29.02
N ASN A 48 -23.09 -64.44 28.09
CA ASN A 48 -23.73 -65.67 27.65
C ASN A 48 -22.70 -66.77 27.41
N ARG A 49 -22.88 -67.89 28.14
CA ARG A 49 -22.14 -69.14 27.96
C ARG A 49 -22.76 -69.86 26.77
N ILE A 50 -21.98 -70.10 25.72
CA ILE A 50 -22.24 -71.24 24.82
C ILE A 50 -20.95 -72.03 24.72
N ALA A 51 -21.00 -73.22 25.31
CA ALA A 51 -19.98 -74.24 25.17
C ALA A 51 -20.00 -74.77 23.74
N ALA A 52 -18.86 -74.74 23.06
CA ALA A 52 -18.65 -75.54 21.87
C ALA A 52 -17.16 -75.86 21.68
N ARG A 53 -16.80 -77.03 22.21
CA ARG A 53 -16.03 -78.07 21.52
C ARG A 53 -14.68 -77.67 20.92
N VAL A 54 -13.64 -78.04 21.65
CA VAL A 54 -12.30 -78.34 21.14
C VAL A 54 -12.39 -79.13 19.83
N ARG A 55 -11.84 -78.57 18.75
CA ARG A 55 -11.30 -79.34 17.64
C ARG A 55 -10.04 -78.65 17.12
N SER A 56 -8.91 -79.22 17.53
CA SER A 56 -7.62 -79.05 16.90
C SER A 56 -7.71 -79.33 15.40
N GLY A 57 -7.21 -78.40 14.60
CA GLY A 57 -7.14 -78.51 13.16
C GLY A 57 -6.46 -77.28 12.59
N ILE A 58 -5.13 -77.27 12.57
CA ILE A 58 -4.34 -76.32 11.80
C ILE A 58 -4.49 -76.74 10.33
N PRO A 59 -5.17 -75.98 9.44
CA PRO A 59 -5.02 -76.20 8.02
C PRO A 59 -3.66 -75.64 7.62
N VAL A 60 -2.69 -76.53 7.42
CA VAL A 60 -1.49 -76.23 6.63
C VAL A 60 -1.98 -75.79 5.25
N ARG A 61 -2.03 -74.48 5.02
CA ARG A 61 -2.40 -73.89 3.73
C ARG A 61 -1.32 -74.30 2.74
N ARG A 62 -1.64 -75.33 1.94
CA ARG A 62 -0.87 -75.76 0.77
C ARG A 62 -0.46 -74.52 -0.01
N ARG A 63 0.86 -74.36 -0.16
CA ARG A 63 1.50 -73.40 -1.05
C ARG A 63 1.11 -73.79 -2.48
N GLY A 64 -0.07 -73.33 -2.91
CA GLY A 64 -0.54 -73.49 -4.28
C GLY A 64 0.49 -72.83 -5.18
N GLY A 65 1.16 -73.64 -5.99
CA GLY A 65 2.15 -73.17 -6.96
C GLY A 65 1.50 -72.09 -7.82
N ILE A 66 2.00 -70.87 -7.70
CA ILE A 66 1.63 -69.77 -8.58
C ILE A 66 2.11 -70.20 -9.97
N SER A 67 1.17 -70.53 -10.84
CA SER A 67 1.46 -70.84 -12.24
C SER A 67 2.35 -69.74 -12.84
N MET A 68 3.42 -70.11 -13.55
CA MET A 68 4.35 -69.13 -14.17
C MET A 68 3.63 -68.07 -14.99
N ARG A 69 2.46 -68.38 -15.56
CA ARG A 69 1.66 -67.42 -16.32
C ARG A 69 1.01 -66.35 -15.44
N THR A 70 0.49 -66.70 -14.26
CA THR A 70 -0.12 -65.72 -13.34
C THR A 70 0.93 -64.88 -12.62
N SER A 71 2.13 -65.43 -12.36
CA SER A 71 3.27 -64.66 -11.85
C SER A 71 3.79 -63.64 -12.88
N ARG A 72 3.89 -64.02 -14.17
CA ARG A 72 4.29 -63.09 -15.25
C ARG A 72 3.28 -61.96 -15.46
N VAL A 73 1.98 -62.26 -15.41
CA VAL A 73 0.93 -61.24 -15.52
C VAL A 73 0.98 -60.27 -14.33
N ALA A 74 1.20 -60.77 -13.11
CA ALA A 74 1.35 -59.92 -11.94
C ALA A 74 2.57 -58.97 -12.04
N VAL A 75 3.70 -59.44 -12.56
CA VAL A 75 4.90 -58.61 -12.80
C VAL A 75 4.64 -57.55 -13.87
N ILE A 76 3.96 -57.90 -14.97
CA ILE A 76 3.64 -56.94 -16.04
C ILE A 76 2.66 -55.87 -15.54
N VAL A 77 1.65 -56.24 -14.75
CA VAL A 77 0.72 -55.28 -14.14
C VAL A 77 1.44 -54.37 -13.14
N LEU A 78 2.35 -54.91 -12.32
CA LEU A 78 3.12 -54.11 -11.37
C LEU A 78 4.12 -53.18 -12.08
N LEU A 79 4.70 -53.62 -13.20
CA LEU A 79 5.56 -52.78 -14.04
C LEU A 79 4.74 -51.67 -14.73
N ALA A 80 3.55 -51.98 -15.23
CA ALA A 80 2.65 -50.99 -15.84
C ALA A 80 2.19 -49.94 -14.82
N VAL A 81 1.87 -50.34 -13.59
CA VAL A 81 1.52 -49.42 -12.49
C VAL A 81 2.74 -48.59 -12.04
N ALA A 82 3.93 -49.18 -12.02
CA ALA A 82 5.17 -48.44 -11.71
C ALA A 82 5.53 -47.43 -12.80
N LEU A 83 5.23 -47.73 -14.07
CA LEU A 83 5.46 -46.83 -15.21
C LEU A 83 4.40 -45.72 -15.30
N SER A 84 3.15 -45.98 -14.91
CA SER A 84 2.09 -44.97 -14.89
C SER A 84 2.17 -44.00 -13.72
N GLY A 85 3.03 -44.25 -12.73
CA GLY A 85 3.19 -43.38 -11.54
C GLY A 85 4.19 -42.22 -11.70
N CYS A 86 4.97 -42.19 -12.78
CA CYS A 86 6.08 -41.23 -12.92
C CYS A 86 5.70 -39.89 -13.59
N ALA A 87 4.52 -39.77 -14.22
CA ALA A 87 4.08 -38.53 -14.83
C ALA A 87 3.55 -37.51 -13.79
N ASP A 88 2.88 -38.00 -12.74
CA ASP A 88 2.27 -37.15 -11.73
C ASP A 88 3.17 -36.89 -10.50
N PHE A 89 4.22 -37.69 -10.29
CA PHE A 89 5.10 -37.53 -9.12
C PHE A 89 6.14 -36.39 -9.29
N TRP A 90 6.45 -36.00 -10.53
CA TRP A 90 7.45 -34.98 -10.84
C TRP A 90 6.87 -33.64 -11.31
N CYS A 91 5.54 -33.49 -11.37
CA CYS A 91 4.92 -32.17 -11.28
C CYS A 91 4.49 -31.93 -9.84
N ALA A 92 5.41 -31.36 -9.04
CA ALA A 92 5.07 -30.76 -7.77
C ALA A 92 3.92 -29.73 -7.97
N PRO A 93 3.10 -29.42 -6.95
CA PRO A 93 1.86 -28.63 -7.08
C PRO A 93 2.02 -27.18 -7.62
N ASN A 94 3.21 -26.78 -8.07
CA ASN A 94 3.57 -25.43 -8.52
C ASN A 94 4.11 -25.40 -9.97
N CYS A 95 3.80 -26.38 -10.82
CA CYS A 95 4.22 -26.36 -12.24
C CYS A 95 3.70 -25.12 -13.01
N HIS A 96 2.65 -24.48 -12.49
CA HIS A 96 2.20 -23.14 -12.88
C HIS A 96 2.15 -22.29 -11.61
N ALA A 97 3.23 -21.57 -11.34
CA ALA A 97 3.31 -20.70 -10.18
C ALA A 97 2.84 -19.29 -10.60
N LYS A 98 1.63 -18.92 -10.16
CA LYS A 98 1.16 -17.54 -10.23
C LYS A 98 1.53 -16.84 -8.93
N HIS A 99 2.42 -15.86 -9.03
CA HIS A 99 2.81 -15.01 -7.92
C HIS A 99 2.24 -13.61 -8.13
N GLN A 100 1.47 -13.09 -7.16
CA GLN A 100 0.92 -11.75 -7.21
C GLN A 100 1.37 -10.96 -5.97
N GLU A 101 1.95 -9.79 -6.21
CA GLU A 101 2.45 -8.87 -5.19
C GLU A 101 1.76 -7.52 -5.37
N SER A 102 0.89 -7.14 -4.41
CA SER A 102 0.07 -5.95 -4.57
C SER A 102 -0.16 -5.16 -3.29
N SER A 103 -0.19 -3.84 -3.45
CA SER A 103 -0.70 -2.87 -2.49
C SER A 103 -1.96 -2.24 -3.08
N SER A 104 -3.11 -2.34 -2.42
CA SER A 104 -4.36 -1.76 -2.92
C SER A 104 -4.68 -0.44 -2.24
N LEU A 105 -4.83 0.63 -3.03
CA LEU A 105 -5.26 1.94 -2.57
C LEU A 105 -6.64 1.90 -1.91
N VAL A 106 -7.61 1.22 -2.54
CA VAL A 106 -8.98 1.15 -2.04
C VAL A 106 -9.03 0.43 -0.70
N THR A 107 -8.32 -0.70 -0.58
CA THR A 107 -8.23 -1.48 0.65
C THR A 107 -7.51 -0.72 1.76
N PHE A 108 -6.53 0.11 1.40
CA PHE A 108 -5.83 0.96 2.35
C PHE A 108 -6.69 2.12 2.86
N LEU A 109 -7.35 2.85 1.96
CA LEU A 109 -8.17 4.03 2.31
C LEU A 109 -9.47 3.65 3.03
N TYR A 110 -10.07 2.53 2.65
CA TYR A 110 -11.35 2.05 3.17
C TYR A 110 -11.23 0.66 3.81
N PRO A 111 -10.53 0.55 4.97
CA PRO A 111 -10.50 -0.71 5.70
C PRO A 111 -11.92 -1.12 6.11
N SER A 112 -12.21 -2.42 6.03
CA SER A 112 -13.50 -3.03 6.42
C SER A 112 -14.69 -2.73 5.50
N GLY A 113 -14.46 -2.43 4.22
CA GLY A 113 -15.53 -2.33 3.23
C GLY A 113 -16.42 -1.10 3.37
N LYS A 114 -15.92 -0.05 4.04
CA LYS A 114 -16.60 1.24 4.11
C LYS A 114 -16.78 1.79 2.70
N VAL A 115 -18.01 2.12 2.34
CA VAL A 115 -18.33 2.72 1.03
C VAL A 115 -17.72 4.12 0.98
N PRO A 116 -17.02 4.50 -0.11
CA PRO A 116 -16.54 5.86 -0.31
C PRO A 116 -17.71 6.85 -0.15
N PRO A 117 -17.59 7.89 0.69
CA PRO A 117 -18.61 8.91 0.75
C PRO A 117 -18.72 9.58 -0.64
N PRO A 118 -19.93 10.00 -1.07
CA PRO A 118 -20.07 10.80 -2.28
C PRO A 118 -19.18 12.04 -2.19
N GLN A 119 -18.48 12.38 -3.28
CA GLN A 119 -17.56 13.53 -3.38
C GLN A 119 -18.33 14.85 -3.25
N ASN A 120 -18.73 15.19 -2.01
CA ASN A 120 -19.51 16.38 -1.69
C ASN A 120 -18.66 17.44 -0.98
N SER A 121 -17.40 17.15 -0.66
CA SER A 121 -16.45 18.10 -0.08
C SER A 121 -15.51 18.60 -1.17
N ILE A 122 -15.66 19.89 -1.49
CA ILE A 122 -14.73 20.62 -2.34
C ILE A 122 -13.48 20.90 -1.50
N PRO A 123 -12.31 20.30 -1.76
CA PRO A 123 -11.12 20.60 -1.00
C PRO A 123 -10.73 22.07 -1.24
N GLN A 124 -10.43 22.78 -0.16
CA GLN A 124 -9.88 24.13 -0.22
C GLN A 124 -8.36 24.03 -0.29
N LEU A 125 -7.80 24.21 -1.49
CA LEU A 125 -6.35 24.11 -1.69
C LEU A 125 -5.70 25.47 -1.50
N ARG A 126 -4.77 25.54 -0.55
CA ARG A 126 -3.96 26.72 -0.29
C ARG A 126 -2.66 26.61 -1.05
N LEU A 127 -2.55 27.35 -2.16
CA LEU A 127 -1.32 27.40 -2.93
C LEU A 127 -0.29 28.30 -2.23
N PRO A 128 1.02 27.95 -2.28
CA PRO A 128 1.61 26.72 -2.82
C PRO A 128 1.50 25.54 -1.83
N LEU A 129 1.35 24.32 -2.36
CA LEU A 129 1.02 23.11 -1.58
C LEU A 129 2.26 22.35 -1.12
N ARG A 130 2.25 21.85 0.12
CA ARG A 130 3.22 20.86 0.60
C ARG A 130 2.65 19.45 0.46
N VAL A 131 3.28 18.61 -0.34
CA VAL A 131 2.75 17.27 -0.68
C VAL A 131 3.63 16.19 -0.07
N GLY A 132 3.04 15.27 0.69
CA GLY A 132 3.74 14.07 1.16
C GLY A 132 3.65 12.97 0.14
N LEU A 133 4.79 12.41 -0.29
CA LEU A 133 4.85 11.33 -1.28
C LEU A 133 5.31 10.03 -0.61
N THR A 134 4.52 8.96 -0.74
CA THR A 134 4.82 7.68 -0.10
C THR A 134 4.28 6.50 -0.88
N PHE A 135 4.97 5.36 -0.78
CA PHE A 135 4.41 4.08 -1.18
C PHE A 135 3.41 3.56 -0.15
N LEU A 136 2.41 2.83 -0.61
CA LEU A 136 1.52 2.07 0.26
C LEU A 136 2.23 0.82 0.81
N PRO A 137 1.99 0.48 2.09
CA PRO A 137 2.60 -0.68 2.69
C PRO A 137 1.94 -1.97 2.18
N THR A 138 2.77 -2.97 1.88
CA THR A 138 2.32 -4.31 1.47
C THR A 138 2.50 -5.30 2.61
N PRO A 139 1.42 -5.92 3.12
CA PRO A 139 1.54 -6.97 4.11
C PRO A 139 2.20 -8.21 3.46
N GLY A 140 3.40 -8.58 3.91
CA GLY A 140 4.11 -9.75 3.39
C GLY A 140 5.46 -9.46 2.72
N GLY A 141 5.82 -8.19 2.53
CA GLY A 141 7.18 -7.80 2.14
C GLY A 141 7.56 -8.06 0.68
N GLY A 142 6.63 -8.42 -0.19
CA GLY A 142 6.88 -8.52 -1.62
C GLY A 142 6.63 -7.22 -2.38
N GLY A 143 7.10 -7.14 -3.63
CA GLY A 143 7.11 -5.93 -4.46
C GLY A 143 8.50 -5.29 -4.65
N PRO A 144 8.57 -4.00 -5.03
CA PRO A 144 9.84 -3.31 -5.24
C PRO A 144 10.68 -3.28 -3.96
N THR A 145 11.99 -3.43 -4.12
CA THR A 145 12.94 -3.32 -2.99
C THR A 145 12.92 -1.90 -2.39
N ALA A 146 13.35 -1.73 -1.14
CA ALA A 146 13.38 -0.42 -0.50
C ALA A 146 14.19 0.62 -1.30
N GLY A 147 15.31 0.20 -1.92
CA GLY A 147 16.11 1.07 -2.79
C GLY A 147 15.38 1.46 -4.07
N GLN A 148 14.67 0.52 -4.71
CA GLN A 148 13.85 0.80 -5.89
C GLN A 148 12.69 1.74 -5.56
N LYS A 149 12.00 1.53 -4.43
CA LYS A 149 10.95 2.44 -3.96
C LYS A 149 11.50 3.86 -3.82
N GLN A 150 12.63 4.01 -3.13
CA GLN A 150 13.26 5.32 -2.93
C GLN A 150 13.59 5.99 -4.27
N GLN A 151 14.22 5.26 -5.19
CA GLN A 151 14.58 5.78 -6.52
C GLN A 151 13.35 6.20 -7.34
N LEU A 152 12.24 5.45 -7.26
CA LEU A 152 10.99 5.79 -7.92
C LEU A 152 10.36 7.04 -7.32
N LEU A 153 10.31 7.15 -5.99
CA LEU A 153 9.78 8.34 -5.32
C LEU A 153 10.62 9.59 -5.62
N GLU A 154 11.95 9.45 -5.65
CA GLU A 154 12.86 10.54 -6.04
C GLU A 154 12.61 10.99 -7.47
N ARG A 155 12.44 10.06 -8.42
CA ARG A 155 12.12 10.40 -9.82
C ARG A 155 10.80 11.16 -9.94
N VAL A 156 9.77 10.74 -9.22
CA VAL A 156 8.47 11.44 -9.17
C VAL A 156 8.64 12.82 -8.55
N ARG A 157 9.33 12.92 -7.41
CA ARG A 157 9.62 14.20 -6.74
C ARG A 157 10.30 15.16 -7.70
N ASP A 158 11.41 14.74 -8.31
CA ASP A 158 12.24 15.57 -9.16
C ASP A 158 11.47 16.05 -10.41
N HIS A 159 10.58 15.22 -10.95
CA HIS A 159 9.72 15.60 -12.09
C HIS A 159 8.68 16.68 -11.76
N PHE A 160 8.14 16.68 -10.53
CA PHE A 160 7.04 17.59 -10.14
C PHE A 160 7.48 18.76 -9.24
N ASN A 161 8.75 18.81 -8.83
CA ASN A 161 9.26 19.84 -7.92
C ASN A 161 9.26 21.26 -8.53
N ASP A 162 9.37 21.38 -9.85
CA ASP A 162 9.47 22.67 -10.54
C ASP A 162 8.11 23.32 -10.84
N ARG A 163 7.01 22.71 -10.36
CA ARG A 163 5.65 23.19 -10.59
C ARG A 163 5.30 24.34 -9.64
N SER A 164 4.74 25.44 -10.17
CA SER A 164 4.44 26.68 -9.43
C SER A 164 3.47 26.52 -8.25
N PHE A 165 2.58 25.52 -8.31
CA PHE A 165 1.61 25.21 -7.25
C PHE A 165 2.16 24.26 -6.17
N VAL A 166 3.37 23.73 -6.34
CA VAL A 166 4.04 22.86 -5.38
C VAL A 166 5.09 23.66 -4.61
N SER A 167 4.94 23.74 -3.30
CA SER A 167 5.96 24.32 -2.42
C SER A 167 7.11 23.34 -2.19
N GLU A 168 6.78 22.09 -1.89
CA GLU A 168 7.74 21.05 -1.53
C GLU A 168 7.07 19.67 -1.64
N ILE A 169 7.82 18.68 -2.12
CA ILE A 169 7.42 17.27 -2.10
C ILE A 169 8.30 16.53 -1.08
N VAL A 170 7.69 16.11 0.03
CA VAL A 170 8.38 15.42 1.12
C VAL A 170 8.18 13.91 0.96
N ILE A 171 9.27 13.15 0.82
CA ILE A 171 9.21 11.69 0.75
C ILE A 171 8.96 11.13 2.17
N ILE A 172 7.87 10.40 2.35
CA ILE A 172 7.50 9.76 3.62
C ILE A 172 7.76 8.25 3.52
N PRO A 173 8.45 7.65 4.51
CA PRO A 173 8.62 6.21 4.56
C PRO A 173 7.31 5.44 4.76
N ASP A 174 7.17 4.28 4.10
CA ASP A 174 5.97 3.45 4.12
C ASP A 174 5.66 2.84 5.51
N TYR A 175 6.66 2.68 6.37
CA TYR A 175 6.49 2.12 7.72
C TYR A 175 5.63 2.99 8.66
N TYR A 176 5.44 4.28 8.38
CA TYR A 176 4.50 5.10 9.14
C TYR A 176 3.04 4.72 8.88
N LEU A 177 2.76 4.10 7.73
CA LEU A 177 1.42 3.71 7.29
C LEU A 177 1.08 2.24 7.62
N THR A 178 2.05 1.44 8.10
CA THR A 178 1.80 0.03 8.41
C THR A 178 0.89 -0.15 9.61
N THR A 179 1.03 0.73 10.62
CA THR A 179 0.34 0.61 11.92
C THR A 179 -1.02 1.32 11.92
N GLN A 180 -1.17 2.39 11.15
CA GLN A 180 -2.39 3.18 11.07
C GLN A 180 -2.86 3.27 9.61
N ARG A 181 -3.90 2.50 9.28
CA ARG A 181 -4.49 2.47 7.93
C ARG A 181 -5.65 3.46 7.79
N GLY A 182 -6.03 3.72 6.55
CA GLY A 182 -7.14 4.61 6.21
C GLY A 182 -6.81 6.09 6.37
N PHE A 183 -7.83 6.92 6.18
CA PHE A 183 -7.71 8.37 6.25
C PHE A 183 -7.25 8.89 7.62
N GLU A 184 -7.53 8.19 8.71
CA GLU A 184 -7.11 8.59 10.06
C GLU A 184 -5.58 8.49 10.23
N GLY A 185 -4.97 7.41 9.75
CA GLY A 185 -3.51 7.26 9.75
C GLY A 185 -2.82 8.28 8.85
N LEU A 186 -3.40 8.53 7.67
CA LEU A 186 -2.91 9.57 6.77
C LEU A 186 -2.99 10.96 7.39
N ALA A 187 -4.09 11.28 8.09
CA ALA A 187 -4.24 12.57 8.77
C ALA A 187 -3.23 12.74 9.93
N ALA A 188 -2.85 11.66 10.62
CA ALA A 188 -1.81 11.70 11.65
C ALA A 188 -0.44 12.03 11.04
N VAL A 189 -0.08 11.39 9.93
CA VAL A 189 1.17 11.66 9.19
C VAL A 189 1.17 13.06 8.59
N GLN A 190 0.04 13.49 8.02
CA GLN A 190 -0.13 14.84 7.48
C GLN A 190 0.15 15.92 8.52
N ARG A 191 -0.35 15.75 9.76
CA ARG A 191 -0.09 16.68 10.86
C ARG A 191 1.36 16.64 11.33
N LEU A 192 1.97 15.45 11.38
CA LEU A 192 3.35 15.27 11.81
C LEU A 192 4.34 16.00 10.88
N TYR A 193 4.09 15.95 9.57
CA TYR A 193 4.96 16.58 8.56
C TYR A 193 4.46 17.95 8.06
N SER A 194 3.32 18.44 8.58
CA SER A 194 2.67 19.70 8.17
C SER A 194 2.45 19.77 6.65
N LEU A 195 1.75 18.75 6.13
CA LEU A 195 1.45 18.56 4.71
C LEU A 195 0.01 19.00 4.40
N ASP A 196 -0.22 19.48 3.17
CA ASP A 196 -1.55 19.83 2.69
C ASP A 196 -2.24 18.65 2.00
N LEU A 197 -1.47 17.88 1.23
CA LEU A 197 -1.95 16.71 0.48
C LEU A 197 -1.01 15.51 0.67
N MET A 198 -1.56 14.32 0.42
CA MET A 198 -0.81 13.06 0.42
C MET A 198 -0.91 12.40 -0.95
N ALA A 199 0.24 12.19 -1.58
CA ALA A 199 0.45 11.43 -2.79
C ALA A 199 0.82 9.98 -2.44
N LEU A 200 -0.09 9.05 -2.73
CA LEU A 200 0.02 7.63 -2.42
C LEU A 200 0.34 6.85 -3.68
N VAL A 201 1.49 6.18 -3.71
CA VAL A 201 1.88 5.28 -4.79
C VAL A 201 1.55 3.85 -4.38
N SER A 202 0.81 3.16 -5.24
CA SER A 202 0.46 1.77 -5.09
C SER A 202 0.96 0.96 -6.28
N TYR A 203 1.27 -0.32 -6.06
CA TYR A 203 1.71 -1.25 -7.08
C TYR A 203 0.89 -2.53 -7.06
N ASP A 204 0.73 -3.16 -8.22
CA ASP A 204 0.21 -4.51 -8.38
C ASP A 204 1.02 -5.20 -9.49
N GLN A 205 1.78 -6.21 -9.14
CA GLN A 205 2.53 -7.02 -10.09
C GLN A 205 2.03 -8.46 -10.06
N VAL A 206 1.69 -8.98 -11.24
CA VAL A 206 1.30 -10.38 -11.45
C VAL A 206 2.35 -11.05 -12.32
N THR A 207 2.96 -12.12 -11.78
CA THR A 207 3.90 -12.99 -12.49
C THR A 207 3.23 -14.33 -12.75
N ASN A 208 3.15 -14.71 -14.02
CA ASN A 208 2.78 -16.05 -14.43
C ASN A 208 4.05 -16.74 -14.97
N THR A 209 4.49 -17.81 -14.31
CA THR A 209 5.62 -18.61 -14.78
C THR A 209 5.13 -19.98 -15.25
N ASP A 210 5.44 -20.31 -16.50
CA ASP A 210 5.12 -21.59 -17.14
C ASP A 210 6.42 -22.33 -17.47
N ALA A 211 6.59 -23.54 -16.95
CA ALA A 211 7.65 -24.44 -17.37
C ALA A 211 7.20 -25.25 -18.60
N ASN A 212 7.99 -25.23 -19.69
CA ASN A 212 7.67 -26.00 -20.89
C ASN A 212 7.82 -27.52 -20.66
N ASN A 213 6.86 -28.31 -21.16
CA ASN A 213 6.64 -29.72 -20.86
C ASN A 213 7.58 -30.70 -21.60
N TRP A 214 8.72 -30.24 -22.13
CA TRP A 214 9.75 -31.10 -22.72
C TRP A 214 10.65 -31.69 -21.63
N SER A 215 10.04 -32.50 -20.77
CA SER A 215 10.57 -33.06 -19.53
C SER A 215 11.72 -34.07 -19.70
N LEU A 216 12.04 -34.49 -20.93
CA LEU A 216 13.13 -35.44 -21.19
C LEU A 216 14.51 -34.77 -21.29
N GLY A 217 14.60 -33.51 -21.75
CA GLY A 217 15.88 -32.80 -21.88
C GLY A 217 16.40 -32.23 -20.54
N TYR A 218 15.47 -31.89 -19.63
CA TYR A 218 15.75 -31.28 -18.32
C TYR A 218 16.33 -32.25 -17.28
N LEU A 219 16.22 -33.56 -17.53
CA LEU A 219 16.79 -34.59 -16.65
C LEU A 219 18.32 -34.59 -16.65
N THR A 220 18.96 -33.91 -17.61
CA THR A 220 20.40 -33.71 -17.61
C THR A 220 20.75 -32.35 -17.02
N ILE A 221 21.75 -32.31 -16.13
CA ILE A 221 22.30 -31.05 -15.56
C ILE A 221 22.61 -30.06 -16.68
N VAL A 222 23.10 -30.54 -17.83
CA VAL A 222 23.41 -29.73 -19.01
C VAL A 222 22.17 -29.12 -19.66
N GLY A 223 21.05 -29.86 -19.73
CA GLY A 223 19.79 -29.37 -20.28
C GLY A 223 19.25 -28.14 -19.56
N ALA A 224 19.38 -28.09 -18.23
CA ALA A 224 18.96 -26.94 -17.42
C ALA A 224 19.75 -25.64 -17.68
N TYR A 225 20.97 -25.75 -18.24
CA TYR A 225 21.82 -24.61 -18.61
C TYR A 225 21.65 -24.15 -20.06
N VAL A 226 21.27 -25.05 -20.97
CA VAL A 226 21.25 -24.76 -22.42
C VAL A 226 19.83 -24.52 -22.94
N LEU A 227 18.82 -25.17 -22.37
CA LEU A 227 17.44 -25.07 -22.86
C LEU A 227 16.67 -23.95 -22.15
N LYS A 228 16.20 -22.97 -22.92
CA LYS A 228 15.31 -21.89 -22.47
C LYS A 228 13.87 -22.39 -22.38
N GLY A 229 13.60 -23.22 -21.38
CA GLY A 229 12.30 -23.87 -21.17
C GLY A 229 11.32 -23.11 -20.30
N ASN A 230 11.78 -22.17 -19.46
CA ASN A 230 10.91 -21.43 -18.55
C ASN A 230 10.43 -20.16 -19.25
N ARG A 231 9.12 -19.99 -19.37
CA ARG A 231 8.49 -18.77 -19.84
C ARG A 231 7.94 -18.00 -18.65
N TYR A 232 8.15 -16.69 -18.63
CA TYR A 232 7.54 -15.81 -17.65
C TYR A 232 6.73 -14.74 -18.39
N ASP A 233 5.60 -14.34 -17.80
CA ASP A 233 4.78 -13.22 -18.19
C ASP A 233 4.51 -12.35 -16.96
N LEU A 234 4.97 -11.12 -17.02
CA LEU A 234 4.97 -10.14 -15.94
C LEU A 234 4.08 -8.98 -16.34
N SER A 235 3.02 -8.72 -15.58
CA SER A 235 2.20 -7.53 -15.71
C SER A 235 2.39 -6.66 -14.49
N THR A 236 2.85 -5.44 -14.68
CA THR A 236 3.12 -4.46 -13.62
C THR A 236 2.20 -3.27 -13.77
N LEU A 237 1.49 -2.91 -12.70
CA LEU A 237 0.67 -1.72 -12.60
C LEU A 237 1.23 -0.84 -11.48
N LEU A 238 1.44 0.43 -11.76
CA LEU A 238 1.69 1.47 -10.77
C LEU A 238 0.58 2.51 -10.83
N ASP A 239 0.10 2.93 -9.67
CA ASP A 239 -0.99 3.88 -9.55
C ASP A 239 -0.67 4.92 -8.48
N LEU A 240 -0.72 6.18 -8.87
CA LEU A 240 -0.48 7.34 -8.02
C LEU A 240 -1.81 8.06 -7.78
N ALA A 241 -2.15 8.23 -6.51
CA ALA A 241 -3.35 8.94 -6.08
C ALA A 241 -3.01 10.05 -5.10
N VAL A 242 -3.43 11.27 -5.43
CA VAL A 242 -3.32 12.43 -4.54
C VAL A 242 -4.65 12.62 -3.82
N VAL A 243 -4.59 12.55 -2.50
CA VAL A 243 -5.75 12.66 -1.61
C VAL A 243 -5.54 13.77 -0.59
N ASP A 244 -6.66 14.35 -0.14
CA ASP A 244 -6.71 15.14 1.09
C ASP A 244 -7.26 14.26 2.22
N PRO A 245 -6.43 13.91 3.22
CA PRO A 245 -6.85 13.07 4.33
C PRO A 245 -7.97 13.65 5.19
N VAL A 246 -8.04 14.98 5.30
CA VAL A 246 -9.00 15.68 6.17
C VAL A 246 -10.38 15.67 5.55
N THR A 247 -10.49 16.06 4.28
CA THR A 247 -11.77 16.08 3.56
C THR A 247 -12.17 14.72 2.99
N ARG A 248 -11.27 13.72 3.09
CA ARG A 248 -11.42 12.37 2.52
C ARG A 248 -11.71 12.40 1.02
N SER A 249 -11.18 13.40 0.34
CA SER A 249 -11.39 13.62 -1.09
C SER A 249 -10.18 13.11 -1.88
N LEU A 250 -10.47 12.53 -3.05
CA LEU A 250 -9.47 12.19 -4.06
C LEU A 250 -9.36 13.38 -5.01
N VAL A 251 -8.18 14.00 -5.05
CA VAL A 251 -7.92 15.19 -5.86
C VAL A 251 -7.59 14.79 -7.29
N LEU A 252 -6.61 13.89 -7.45
CA LEU A 252 -6.11 13.45 -8.75
C LEU A 252 -5.61 12.02 -8.67
N ARG A 253 -5.72 11.27 -9.77
CA ARG A 253 -5.22 9.90 -9.88
C ARG A 253 -4.75 9.61 -11.30
N ALA A 254 -3.61 8.95 -11.42
CA ALA A 254 -3.13 8.40 -12.68
C ALA A 254 -2.32 7.13 -12.46
N GLY A 255 -2.33 6.23 -13.44
CA GLY A 255 -1.57 4.99 -13.40
C GLY A 255 -0.80 4.72 -14.68
N GLY A 256 0.17 3.82 -14.57
CA GLY A 256 0.98 3.30 -15.67
C GLY A 256 1.09 1.78 -15.58
N VAL A 257 1.22 1.15 -16.74
CA VAL A 257 1.26 -0.31 -16.88
C VAL A 257 2.43 -0.74 -17.75
N ASP A 258 2.98 -1.90 -17.47
CA ASP A 258 4.00 -2.53 -18.30
C ASP A 258 3.78 -4.04 -18.31
N THR A 259 3.79 -4.63 -19.50
CA THR A 259 3.68 -6.08 -19.68
C THR A 259 4.94 -6.60 -20.36
N ARG A 260 5.56 -7.62 -19.76
CA ARG A 260 6.79 -8.23 -20.25
C ARG A 260 6.69 -9.74 -20.22
N ALA A 261 6.92 -10.35 -21.37
CA ALA A 261 7.10 -11.79 -21.48
C ALA A 261 8.51 -12.12 -21.93
N GLY A 262 9.03 -13.26 -21.48
CA GLY A 262 10.35 -13.74 -21.89
C GLY A 262 10.54 -15.23 -21.63
N THR A 263 11.67 -15.75 -22.11
CA THR A 263 12.09 -17.12 -21.83
C THR A 263 13.48 -17.15 -21.23
N ALA A 264 13.67 -18.00 -20.23
CA ALA A 264 14.92 -18.19 -19.51
C ALA A 264 15.23 -19.68 -19.34
N THR A 265 16.51 -19.97 -19.12
CA THR A 265 16.94 -21.30 -18.67
C THR A 265 16.57 -21.47 -17.19
N LEU A 266 16.40 -22.69 -16.71
CA LEU A 266 15.98 -22.95 -15.32
C LEU A 266 16.86 -22.21 -14.29
N VAL A 267 18.17 -22.25 -14.52
CA VAL A 267 19.17 -21.66 -13.60
C VAL A 267 19.10 -20.13 -13.59
N ASN A 268 18.74 -19.52 -14.71
CA ASN A 268 18.69 -18.07 -14.87
C ASN A 268 17.29 -17.47 -14.72
N ALA A 269 16.24 -18.31 -14.61
CA ALA A 269 14.86 -17.86 -14.50
C ALA A 269 14.66 -16.87 -13.33
N PRO A 270 15.16 -17.12 -12.10
CA PRO A 270 15.00 -16.17 -11.00
C PRO A 270 15.71 -14.83 -11.23
N GLN A 271 16.80 -14.80 -11.98
CA GLN A 271 17.54 -13.57 -12.29
C GLN A 271 16.84 -12.80 -13.42
N ALA A 272 16.39 -13.50 -14.46
CA ALA A 272 15.64 -12.93 -15.58
C ALA A 272 14.31 -12.32 -15.10
N GLU A 273 13.58 -13.02 -14.24
CA GLU A 273 12.33 -12.53 -13.65
C GLU A 273 12.56 -11.27 -12.80
N ARG A 274 13.60 -11.23 -11.96
CA ARG A 274 13.94 -10.04 -11.16
C ARG A 274 14.34 -8.84 -12.02
N ALA A 275 15.11 -9.08 -13.08
CA ALA A 275 15.51 -8.03 -14.01
C ALA A 275 14.30 -7.47 -14.78
N ALA A 276 13.42 -8.36 -15.27
CA ALA A 276 12.20 -7.97 -15.96
C ALA A 276 11.19 -7.26 -15.05
N SER A 277 11.09 -7.68 -13.78
CA SER A 277 10.28 -7.03 -12.75
C SER A 277 10.80 -5.61 -12.45
N THR A 278 12.11 -5.46 -12.26
CA THR A 278 12.74 -4.14 -12.02
C THR A 278 12.48 -3.17 -13.17
N ALA A 279 12.76 -3.61 -14.39
CA ALA A 279 12.46 -2.80 -15.57
C ALA A 279 10.95 -2.53 -15.70
N GLY A 280 10.09 -3.41 -15.15
CA GLY A 280 8.62 -3.33 -15.25
C GLY A 280 8.10 -2.19 -14.42
N TYR A 281 8.60 -2.11 -13.18
CA TYR A 281 8.36 -0.96 -12.32
C TYR A 281 8.89 0.34 -12.94
N ASP A 282 10.08 0.33 -13.54
CA ASP A 282 10.64 1.53 -14.16
C ASP A 282 9.80 2.04 -15.35
N ALA A 283 9.38 1.15 -16.24
CA ALA A 283 8.57 1.53 -17.41
C ALA A 283 7.15 1.96 -17.00
N ALA A 284 6.51 1.21 -16.09
CA ALA A 284 5.21 1.59 -15.54
C ALA A 284 5.29 2.95 -14.82
N ALA A 285 6.39 3.24 -14.13
CA ALA A 285 6.58 4.53 -13.45
C ALA A 285 6.74 5.67 -14.45
N ASN A 286 7.52 5.47 -15.53
CA ASN A 286 7.68 6.48 -16.57
C ASN A 286 6.33 6.80 -17.25
N GLN A 287 5.54 5.76 -17.56
CA GLN A 287 4.20 5.95 -18.12
C GLN A 287 3.27 6.66 -17.12
N MET A 288 3.29 6.25 -15.85
CA MET A 288 2.50 6.87 -14.78
C MET A 288 2.84 8.35 -14.63
N ILE A 289 4.13 8.73 -14.63
CA ILE A 289 4.58 10.12 -14.53
C ILE A 289 4.04 10.93 -15.72
N ALA A 290 4.16 10.42 -16.95
CA ALA A 290 3.65 11.11 -18.14
C ALA A 290 2.12 11.30 -18.11
N HIS A 291 1.38 10.25 -17.72
CA HIS A 291 -0.08 10.33 -17.57
C HIS A 291 -0.49 11.30 -16.47
N PHE A 292 0.21 11.29 -15.33
CA PHE A 292 -0.07 12.19 -14.22
C PHE A 292 0.22 13.65 -14.59
N ASP A 293 1.29 13.90 -15.33
CA ASP A 293 1.65 15.23 -15.83
C ASP A 293 0.56 15.82 -16.75
N THR A 294 0.04 14.98 -17.64
CA THR A 294 -1.09 15.34 -18.52
C THR A 294 -2.33 15.64 -17.67
N ALA A 295 -2.69 14.74 -16.75
CA ALA A 295 -3.86 14.90 -15.90
C ALA A 295 -3.77 16.14 -14.99
N LEU A 296 -2.56 16.50 -14.57
CA LEU A 296 -2.30 17.68 -13.76
C LEU A 296 -2.42 18.97 -14.56
N THR A 297 -1.90 18.98 -15.80
CA THR A 297 -2.06 20.10 -16.74
C THR A 297 -3.54 20.32 -17.09
N ASP A 298 -4.28 19.24 -17.34
CA ASP A 298 -5.72 19.30 -17.60
C ASP A 298 -6.50 19.80 -16.38
N PHE A 299 -6.09 19.37 -15.18
CA PHE A 299 -6.69 19.82 -13.93
C PHE A 299 -6.45 21.32 -13.69
N GLU A 300 -5.23 21.80 -13.92
CA GLU A 300 -4.88 23.23 -13.84
C GLU A 300 -5.75 24.07 -14.77
N ALA A 301 -5.86 23.67 -16.05
CA ALA A 301 -6.72 24.35 -17.02
C ALA A 301 -8.20 24.37 -16.60
N GLN A 302 -8.69 23.31 -15.95
CA GLN A 302 -10.07 23.25 -15.43
C GLN A 302 -10.29 24.14 -14.22
N VAL A 303 -9.27 24.25 -13.34
CA VAL A 303 -9.28 25.13 -12.17
C VAL A 303 -9.29 26.59 -12.61
N GLU A 304 -8.44 26.96 -13.58
CA GLU A 304 -8.41 28.31 -14.15
C GLU A 304 -9.72 28.66 -14.86
N ALA A 305 -10.33 27.71 -15.57
CA ALA A 305 -11.63 27.88 -16.22
C ALA A 305 -12.82 27.93 -15.24
N GLY A 306 -12.59 27.78 -13.92
CA GLY A 306 -13.64 27.75 -12.90
C GLY A 306 -14.57 26.54 -12.97
N ARG A 307 -14.15 25.47 -13.66
CA ARG A 307 -14.93 24.22 -13.85
C ARG A 307 -14.51 23.10 -12.91
N ALA A 308 -13.37 23.22 -12.23
CA ALA A 308 -12.91 22.23 -11.29
C ALA A 308 -13.72 22.28 -9.97
N ASN A 309 -14.02 21.11 -9.41
CA ASN A 309 -14.67 20.97 -8.11
C ASN A 309 -13.68 21.20 -6.95
N VAL A 310 -12.93 22.30 -7.01
CA VAL A 310 -11.87 22.69 -6.08
C VAL A 310 -11.91 24.20 -5.84
N GLN A 311 -11.91 24.62 -4.57
CA GLN A 311 -11.81 26.03 -4.21
C GLN A 311 -10.33 26.35 -3.97
N VAL A 312 -9.71 27.08 -4.90
CA VAL A 312 -8.34 27.57 -4.71
C VAL A 312 -8.38 28.82 -3.85
N VAL A 313 -7.87 28.70 -2.62
CA VAL A 313 -7.68 29.84 -1.72
C VAL A 313 -6.20 30.19 -1.77
N HIS A 314 -5.83 31.19 -2.57
CA HIS A 314 -4.44 31.67 -2.60
C HIS A 314 -4.05 32.13 -1.19
N SER A 315 -3.01 31.52 -0.60
CA SER A 315 -2.50 31.98 0.69
C SER A 315 -1.82 33.34 0.44
N GLY A 316 -2.51 34.40 0.84
CA GLY A 316 -2.09 35.77 0.58
C GLY A 316 -0.75 36.07 1.23
N GLY A 317 0.31 36.05 0.44
CA GLY A 317 1.54 36.77 0.73
C GLY A 317 1.25 38.26 0.73
N GLY A 318 0.94 38.80 1.90
CA GLY A 318 0.79 40.24 2.11
C GLY A 318 2.10 40.96 1.81
N ARG A 319 2.22 41.52 0.60
CA ARG A 319 3.10 42.65 0.31
C ARG A 319 2.58 43.44 -0.88
N GLY A 320 1.77 44.44 -0.54
CA GLY A 320 1.19 45.39 -1.47
C GLY A 320 0.13 46.22 -0.77
N GLY A 321 0.54 47.00 0.25
CA GLY A 321 -0.30 48.04 0.83
C GLY A 321 -0.53 49.16 -0.19
N GLY A 322 -1.34 48.89 -1.21
CA GLY A 322 -1.96 49.91 -2.04
C GLY A 322 -3.17 50.40 -1.26
N ALA A 323 -3.03 51.54 -0.61
CA ALA A 323 -4.15 52.24 -0.01
C ALA A 323 -5.24 52.39 -1.08
N ALA A 324 -6.34 51.68 -0.89
CA ALA A 324 -7.57 51.89 -1.64
C ALA A 324 -8.20 53.20 -1.15
N PHE A 325 -7.52 54.32 -1.42
CA PHE A 325 -8.22 55.58 -1.52
C PHE A 325 -9.14 55.44 -2.72
N GLY A 326 -10.44 55.28 -2.47
CA GLY A 326 -11.42 55.34 -3.54
C GLY A 326 -11.20 56.63 -4.34
N TRP A 327 -11.47 56.63 -5.64
CA TRP A 327 -11.24 57.81 -6.48
C TRP A 327 -11.89 59.08 -5.89
N TRP A 328 -12.97 58.91 -5.12
CA TRP A 328 -13.66 59.96 -4.39
C TRP A 328 -12.82 60.59 -3.26
N GLU A 329 -11.98 59.83 -2.56
CA GLU A 329 -11.07 60.32 -1.51
C GLU A 329 -9.86 61.02 -2.11
N LEU A 330 -9.36 60.54 -3.25
CA LEU A 330 -8.33 61.25 -4.04
C LEU A 330 -8.87 62.59 -4.57
N CYS A 331 -10.12 62.63 -5.05
CA CYS A 331 -10.79 63.87 -5.41
C CYS A 331 -10.98 64.81 -4.21
N GLY A 332 -11.33 64.27 -3.03
CA GLY A 332 -11.46 65.04 -1.80
C GLY A 332 -10.14 65.69 -1.37
N LEU A 333 -9.03 64.94 -1.43
CA LEU A 333 -7.69 65.44 -1.09
C LEU A 333 -7.15 66.45 -2.12
N LEU A 334 -7.44 66.25 -3.41
CA LEU A 334 -7.12 67.23 -4.46
C LEU A 334 -7.89 68.54 -4.28
N LEU A 335 -9.17 68.46 -3.92
CA LEU A 335 -10.00 69.64 -3.65
C LEU A 335 -9.56 70.37 -2.38
N LEU A 336 -9.20 69.65 -1.31
CA LEU A 336 -8.61 70.23 -0.09
C LEU A 336 -7.26 70.89 -0.36
N GLY A 337 -6.41 70.28 -1.20
CA GLY A 337 -5.13 70.86 -1.62
C GLY A 337 -5.32 72.14 -2.43
N LEU A 338 -6.28 72.16 -3.36
CA LEU A 338 -6.63 73.35 -4.13
C LEU A 338 -7.26 74.45 -3.26
N TRP A 339 -8.10 74.08 -2.29
CA TRP A 339 -8.69 75.01 -1.33
C TRP A 339 -7.62 75.69 -0.47
N ASN A 340 -6.66 74.92 0.07
CA ASN A 340 -5.56 75.48 0.85
C ASN A 340 -4.59 76.34 0.02
N ARG A 341 -4.44 76.02 -1.27
CA ARG A 341 -3.62 76.83 -2.18
C ARG A 341 -4.30 78.16 -2.54
N MET A 342 -5.63 78.17 -2.64
CA MET A 342 -6.41 79.39 -2.88
C MET A 342 -6.53 80.27 -1.63
N SER A 343 -6.61 79.70 -0.43
CA SER A 343 -6.63 80.47 0.82
C SER A 343 -5.27 81.08 1.19
N GLY A 344 -4.17 80.56 0.63
CA GLY A 344 -2.81 81.11 0.79
C GLY A 344 -2.50 82.34 -0.06
N LEU A 345 -3.29 82.66 -1.09
CA LEU A 345 -3.05 83.79 -2.00
C LEU A 345 -3.69 85.12 -1.54
N GLY A 346 -4.39 85.14 -0.40
CA GLY A 346 -5.08 86.32 0.14
C GLY A 346 -4.28 87.19 1.12
N LYS A 347 -3.01 86.87 1.40
CA LYS A 347 -2.17 87.65 2.35
C LYS A 347 -0.83 88.05 1.76
N VAL A 348 -0.86 88.92 0.75
CA VAL A 348 0.25 89.85 0.50
C VAL A 348 -0.34 91.26 0.54
N GLY A 349 -0.71 91.68 1.76
CA GLY A 349 -1.11 93.04 2.07
C GLY A 349 0.12 93.88 2.40
N CYS A 350 0.20 95.04 1.75
CA CYS A 350 1.20 96.09 1.88
C CYS A 350 1.74 96.28 3.31
N ARG A 351 3.06 96.44 3.43
CA ARG A 351 3.65 97.14 4.55
C ARG A 351 4.72 98.11 4.02
N TRP A 352 4.54 99.34 4.46
CA TRP A 352 5.27 100.58 4.19
C TRP A 352 6.79 100.47 4.15
#